data_AF-A0A0Q7JIV2-F1
#
_entry.id   AF-A0A0Q7JIV2-F1
#
_cell.length_a   1.000
_cell.length_b   1.000
_cell.length_c   1.000
_cell.angle_alpha   90.00
_cell.angle_beta   90.00
_cell.angle_gamma   90.00
#
_symmetry.space_group_name_H-M   'P 1'
#
loop_
_entity.id
_entity.type
_entity.pdbx_description
1 polymer ?
#
loop_
_entity_poly.entity_id
_entity_poly.type
_entity_poly.pdbx_seq_one_letter_code
_entity_poly.pdbx_strand_id
1 'polypeptide(L)'
;MPAATIVRFPALGRAPGAVEVRVSWASDRRRRTAWSPWAELARRPDILLHRCRLDEGRGWWCPDERVILLDDRLDRRAARCVLAHELGHVVLGHTGLPDVTGADRLSARAEVAADQWAARRLVPRPELRRALALYPDDEAAAAAELDVTAEMLRVRLTDVVRRQGRLPRSS
;
A
#
# COMPACT_ATOMS: atom_id res chain seq x y z
N MET A 1 -11.38 -24.11 -12.89
CA MET A 1 -10.27 -23.33 -13.51
C MET A 1 -10.82 -21.98 -13.93
N PRO A 2 -10.37 -20.83 -13.40
CA PRO A 2 -10.74 -19.56 -13.98
C PRO A 2 -9.68 -19.11 -15.01
N ALA A 3 -10.20 -18.66 -16.14
CA ALA A 3 -9.48 -18.16 -17.30
C ALA A 3 -8.96 -16.73 -17.07
N ALA A 4 -7.79 -16.44 -17.64
CA ALA A 4 -7.25 -15.09 -17.72
C ALA A 4 -8.16 -14.21 -18.59
N THR A 5 -8.59 -13.06 -18.06
CA THR A 5 -9.32 -12.04 -18.83
C THR A 5 -8.33 -11.01 -19.36
N ILE A 6 -8.17 -10.97 -20.69
CA ILE A 6 -7.51 -9.88 -21.41
C ILE A 6 -8.60 -8.83 -21.72
N VAL A 7 -8.42 -7.59 -21.25
CA VAL A 7 -9.32 -6.49 -21.59
C VAL A 7 -8.79 -5.79 -22.84
N ARG A 8 -9.56 -5.83 -23.94
CA ARG A 8 -9.38 -4.98 -25.12
C ARG A 8 -10.33 -3.78 -25.03
N PHE A 9 -9.83 -2.59 -25.32
CA PHE A 9 -10.63 -1.37 -25.48
C PHE A 9 -11.31 -1.37 -26.86
N PRO A 10 -12.62 -1.07 -26.97
CA PRO A 10 -13.23 -0.81 -28.26
C PRO A 10 -12.97 0.64 -28.69
N ALA A 11 -12.57 0.79 -29.96
CA ALA A 11 -12.53 2.05 -30.67
C ALA A 11 -13.94 2.65 -30.83
N LEU A 12 -13.96 3.98 -30.95
CA LEU A 12 -15.10 4.87 -31.14
C LEU A 12 -16.21 4.32 -32.06
N GLY A 13 -17.46 4.33 -31.58
CA GLY A 13 -18.66 4.12 -32.39
C GLY A 13 -19.93 4.08 -31.53
N ARG A 14 -20.72 5.16 -31.55
CA ARG A 14 -21.91 5.35 -30.70
C ARG A 14 -23.14 4.71 -31.37
N ALA A 15 -23.74 3.70 -30.76
CA ALA A 15 -25.03 3.14 -31.19
C ALA A 15 -26.22 3.84 -30.48
N PRO A 16 -27.37 4.06 -31.15
CA PRO A 16 -28.56 4.65 -30.55
C PRO A 16 -29.34 3.62 -29.73
N GLY A 17 -29.66 3.93 -28.47
CA GLY A 17 -30.43 3.06 -27.56
C GLY A 17 -29.85 2.91 -26.14
N ALA A 18 -28.72 3.54 -25.83
CA ALA A 18 -28.15 3.51 -24.49
C ALA A 18 -28.99 4.34 -23.51
N VAL A 19 -29.64 3.68 -22.55
CA VAL A 19 -30.19 4.31 -21.35
C VAL A 19 -29.02 4.88 -20.54
N GLU A 20 -28.94 6.20 -20.45
CA GLU A 20 -27.93 6.89 -19.67
C GLU A 20 -28.21 6.69 -18.17
N VAL A 21 -27.62 5.66 -17.57
CA VAL A 21 -27.57 5.54 -16.12
C VAL A 21 -26.52 6.54 -15.62
N ARG A 22 -26.96 7.73 -15.21
CA ARG A 22 -26.11 8.66 -14.45
C ARG A 22 -25.96 8.15 -13.03
N VAL A 23 -24.89 7.40 -12.79
CA VAL A 23 -24.39 7.19 -11.44
C VAL A 23 -23.73 8.50 -11.00
N SER A 24 -24.41 9.28 -10.15
CA SER A 24 -23.80 10.46 -9.53
C SER A 24 -22.87 9.99 -8.42
N TRP A 25 -21.61 9.75 -8.77
CA TRP A 25 -20.54 9.77 -7.79
C TRP A 25 -20.45 11.20 -7.31
N ALA A 26 -21.02 11.51 -6.15
CA ALA A 26 -20.79 12.77 -5.47
C ALA A 26 -19.28 13.03 -5.52
N SER A 27 -18.92 14.08 -6.26
CA SER A 27 -17.60 14.30 -6.82
C SER A 27 -16.50 14.17 -5.77
N ASP A 28 -15.82 13.02 -5.74
CA ASP A 28 -14.57 12.83 -5.02
C ASP A 28 -13.43 13.50 -5.80
N ARG A 29 -13.48 14.83 -5.86
CA ARG A 29 -12.35 15.65 -6.34
C ARG A 29 -11.16 15.60 -5.37
N ARG A 30 -11.21 14.82 -4.27
CA ARG A 30 -10.27 14.90 -3.14
C ARG A 30 -9.12 13.88 -3.14
N ARG A 31 -9.04 12.96 -4.12
CA ARG A 31 -7.98 11.91 -4.17
C ARG A 31 -6.99 11.98 -5.34
N ARG A 32 -6.94 13.08 -6.10
CA ARG A 32 -6.08 13.18 -7.30
C ARG A 32 -4.57 13.35 -7.04
N THR A 33 -4.12 13.43 -5.79
CA THR A 33 -2.71 13.66 -5.43
C THR A 33 -2.12 12.68 -4.43
N ALA A 34 -2.87 11.65 -4.00
CA ALA A 34 -2.34 10.66 -3.05
C ALA A 34 -1.39 9.68 -3.76
N TRP A 35 -0.25 9.38 -3.14
CA TRP A 35 0.70 8.42 -3.66
C TRP A 35 0.06 7.02 -3.79
N SER A 36 0.39 6.32 -4.87
CA SER A 36 -0.12 4.98 -5.18
C SER A 36 1.05 4.00 -5.34
N PRO A 37 1.06 2.86 -4.62
CA PRO A 37 2.09 1.85 -4.78
C PRO A 37 2.06 1.23 -6.18
N TRP A 38 0.89 1.09 -6.79
CA TRP A 38 0.73 0.63 -8.16
C TRP A 38 1.40 1.57 -9.18
N ALA A 39 1.28 2.88 -8.97
CA ALA A 39 1.92 3.86 -9.83
C ALA A 39 3.44 3.95 -9.59
N GLU A 40 3.90 3.70 -8.36
CA GLU A 40 5.33 3.58 -8.07
C GLU A 40 5.93 2.35 -8.75
N LEU A 41 5.26 1.20 -8.68
CA LEU A 41 5.69 -0.01 -9.38
C LEU A 41 5.71 0.20 -10.89
N ALA A 42 4.69 0.85 -11.47
CA ALA A 42 4.65 1.12 -12.91
C ALA A 42 5.80 2.00 -13.42
N ARG A 43 6.48 2.76 -12.53
CA ARG A 43 7.70 3.53 -12.86
C ARG A 43 8.97 2.68 -12.80
N ARG A 44 8.87 1.39 -12.45
CA ARG A 44 9.95 0.44 -12.27
C ARG A 44 9.72 -0.78 -13.17
N PRO A 45 9.87 -0.63 -14.50
CA PRO A 45 9.64 -1.73 -15.45
C PRO A 45 10.61 -2.91 -15.27
N ASP A 46 11.69 -2.70 -14.51
CA ASP A 46 12.70 -3.66 -14.10
C ASP A 46 12.29 -4.49 -12.86
N ILE A 47 11.06 -4.31 -12.34
CA ILE A 47 10.52 -5.06 -11.21
C ILE A 47 9.22 -5.72 -11.64
N LEU A 48 9.19 -7.04 -11.52
CA LEU A 48 8.00 -7.83 -11.82
C LEU A 48 7.07 -7.88 -10.61
N LEU A 49 5.78 -7.96 -10.86
CA LEU A 49 4.78 -8.28 -9.85
C LEU A 49 4.09 -9.58 -10.23
N HIS A 50 4.11 -10.55 -9.33
CA HIS A 50 3.37 -11.78 -9.46
C HIS A 50 2.36 -11.92 -8.31
N ARG A 51 1.12 -12.29 -8.65
CA ARG A 51 0.10 -12.65 -7.66
C ARG A 51 -0.09 -14.15 -7.69
N CYS A 52 0.16 -14.80 -6.56
CA CYS A 52 0.02 -16.24 -6.40
C CYS A 52 -0.40 -16.56 -4.97
N ARG A 53 -0.77 -17.82 -4.73
CA ARG A 53 -1.01 -18.28 -3.36
C ARG A 53 0.32 -18.47 -2.66
N LEU A 54 0.49 -17.81 -1.51
CA LEU A 54 1.68 -17.97 -0.68
C LEU A 54 1.36 -18.93 0.48
N ASP A 55 2.32 -19.81 0.78
CA ASP A 55 2.23 -20.71 1.93
C ASP A 55 2.44 -19.92 3.24
N GLU A 56 3.34 -18.93 3.21
CA GLU A 56 3.65 -18.05 4.32
C GLU A 56 3.75 -16.59 3.86
N GLY A 57 3.42 -15.66 4.77
CA GLY A 57 3.44 -14.22 4.50
C GLY A 57 2.24 -13.74 3.66
N ARG A 58 2.20 -12.42 3.42
CA ARG A 58 1.19 -11.78 2.54
C ARG A 58 1.82 -11.20 1.27
N GLY A 59 3.13 -11.01 1.27
CA GLY A 59 3.92 -10.56 0.14
C GLY A 59 5.40 -10.80 0.42
N TRP A 60 6.19 -10.76 -0.65
CA TRP A 60 7.63 -10.93 -0.59
C TRP A 60 8.32 -10.08 -1.65
N TRP A 61 9.39 -9.41 -1.26
CA TRP A 61 10.40 -8.89 -2.17
C TRP A 61 11.51 -9.93 -2.34
N CYS A 62 11.69 -10.40 -3.58
CA CYS A 62 12.75 -11.32 -3.97
C CYS A 62 13.81 -10.54 -4.78
N PRO A 63 14.91 -10.09 -4.14
CA PRO A 63 15.84 -9.15 -4.75
C PRO A 63 16.62 -9.71 -5.95
N ASP A 64 16.96 -11.00 -5.92
CA ASP A 64 17.79 -11.63 -6.95
C ASP A 64 17.00 -11.80 -8.26
N GLU A 65 15.73 -12.19 -8.16
CA GLU A 65 14.80 -12.33 -9.29
C GLU A 65 14.11 -11.02 -9.67
N ARG A 66 14.28 -9.98 -8.85
CA ARG A 66 13.63 -8.67 -8.98
C ARG A 66 12.11 -8.77 -9.11
N VAL A 67 11.51 -9.63 -8.30
CA VAL A 67 10.06 -9.85 -8.29
C VAL A 67 9.47 -9.50 -6.93
N ILE A 68 8.32 -8.85 -6.96
CA ILE A 68 7.41 -8.75 -5.82
C ILE A 68 6.36 -9.85 -5.98
N LEU A 69 6.23 -10.70 -4.97
CA LEU A 69 5.14 -11.66 -4.84
C LEU A 69 4.07 -11.05 -3.93
N LEU A 70 2.80 -11.19 -4.28
CA LEU A 70 1.67 -10.86 -3.41
C LEU A 70 0.73 -12.06 -3.31
N ASP A 71 0.21 -12.31 -2.11
CA ASP A 71 -0.81 -13.32 -1.94
C ASP A 71 -2.08 -12.95 -2.73
N ASP A 72 -2.57 -13.88 -3.54
CA ASP A 72 -3.71 -13.65 -4.43
C ASP A 72 -5.04 -13.48 -3.70
N ARG A 73 -5.14 -13.91 -2.43
CA ARG A 73 -6.33 -13.77 -1.57
C ARG A 73 -6.47 -12.40 -0.93
N LEU A 74 -5.47 -11.52 -1.08
CA LEU A 74 -5.54 -10.17 -0.52
C LEU A 74 -6.64 -9.35 -1.18
N ASP A 75 -7.48 -8.73 -0.34
CA ASP A 75 -8.40 -7.69 -0.78
C ASP A 75 -7.63 -6.45 -1.30
N ARG A 76 -8.35 -5.51 -1.92
CA ARG A 76 -7.75 -4.31 -2.51
C ARG A 76 -6.91 -3.49 -1.53
N ARG A 77 -7.37 -3.36 -0.28
CA ARG A 77 -6.76 -2.52 0.75
C ARG A 77 -5.52 -3.20 1.34
N ALA A 78 -5.62 -4.50 1.61
CA ALA A 78 -4.50 -5.31 2.05
C ALA A 78 -3.42 -5.37 0.97
N ALA A 79 -3.77 -5.64 -0.29
CA ALA A 79 -2.83 -5.62 -1.41
C ALA A 79 -2.14 -4.27 -1.58
N ARG A 80 -2.87 -3.15 -1.39
CA ARG A 80 -2.28 -1.80 -1.40
C ARG A 80 -1.23 -1.63 -0.30
N CYS A 81 -1.52 -2.08 0.92
CA CYS A 81 -0.59 -1.94 2.05
C CYS A 81 0.63 -2.84 1.89
N VAL A 82 0.43 -4.10 1.53
CA VAL A 82 1.52 -5.07 1.32
C VAL A 82 2.40 -4.64 0.16
N LEU A 83 1.85 -4.24 -0.99
CA LEU A 83 2.67 -3.75 -2.10
C LEU A 83 3.50 -2.53 -1.72
N ALA A 84 2.95 -1.62 -0.91
CA ALA A 84 3.70 -0.47 -0.43
C ALA A 84 4.85 -0.88 0.50
N HIS A 85 4.64 -1.91 1.33
CA HIS A 85 5.69 -2.50 2.16
C HIS A 85 6.80 -3.11 1.29
N GLU A 86 6.47 -3.97 0.32
CA GLU A 86 7.47 -4.58 -0.56
C GLU A 86 8.26 -3.54 -1.38
N LEU A 87 7.58 -2.49 -1.87
CA LEU A 87 8.24 -1.36 -2.51
C LEU A 87 9.16 -0.59 -1.54
N GLY A 88 8.89 -0.63 -0.24
CA GLY A 88 9.78 -0.12 0.79
C GLY A 88 11.13 -0.86 0.75
N HIS A 89 11.12 -2.19 0.65
CA HIS A 89 12.36 -2.97 0.49
C HIS A 89 13.13 -2.59 -0.76
N VAL A 90 12.41 -2.51 -1.90
CA VAL A 90 12.99 -2.08 -3.18
C VAL A 90 13.67 -0.72 -3.07
N VAL A 91 12.97 0.27 -2.53
CA VAL A 91 13.42 1.67 -2.49
C VAL A 91 14.57 1.87 -1.51
N LEU A 92 14.59 1.13 -0.41
CA LEU A 92 15.64 1.19 0.59
C LEU A 92 16.85 0.31 0.25
N GLY A 93 16.77 -0.47 -0.83
CA GLY A 93 17.86 -1.35 -1.26
C GLY A 93 18.08 -2.51 -0.31
N HIS A 94 17.02 -3.01 0.33
CA HIS A 94 17.14 -4.19 1.18
C HIS A 94 17.47 -5.42 0.33
N THR A 95 18.52 -6.12 0.74
CA THR A 95 19.05 -7.33 0.11
C THR A 95 18.93 -8.50 1.07
N GLY A 96 18.75 -9.71 0.53
CA GLY A 96 18.56 -10.92 1.32
C GLY A 96 17.13 -11.43 1.25
N LEU A 97 16.98 -12.74 1.46
CA LEU A 97 15.66 -13.36 1.56
C LEU A 97 14.98 -12.96 2.87
N PRO A 98 13.64 -12.91 2.88
CA PRO A 98 12.90 -12.62 4.09
C PRO A 98 13.19 -13.65 5.18
N ASP A 99 13.57 -13.18 6.36
CA ASP A 99 13.76 -14.06 7.52
C ASP A 99 12.44 -14.28 8.26
N VAL A 100 11.76 -15.39 7.92
CA VAL A 100 10.52 -15.83 8.57
C VAL A 100 10.69 -16.13 10.06
N THR A 101 11.91 -16.38 10.54
CA THR A 101 12.17 -16.71 11.95
C THR A 101 12.36 -15.47 12.83
N GLY A 102 12.64 -14.32 12.22
CA GLY A 102 12.97 -13.07 12.92
C GLY A 102 14.24 -13.16 13.77
N ALA A 103 15.09 -14.16 13.53
CA ALA A 103 16.33 -14.36 14.26
C ALA A 103 17.43 -13.37 13.82
N ASP A 104 17.36 -12.91 12.57
CA ASP A 104 18.27 -11.92 12.04
C ASP A 104 17.84 -10.48 12.38
N ARG A 105 18.69 -9.80 13.15
CA ARG A 105 18.50 -8.40 13.53
C ARG A 105 18.58 -7.46 12.32
N LEU A 106 19.33 -7.80 11.27
CA LEU A 106 19.40 -6.98 10.06
C LEU A 106 18.07 -7.05 9.30
N SER A 107 17.54 -8.26 9.08
CA SER A 107 16.19 -8.48 8.57
C SER A 107 15.14 -7.72 9.37
N ALA A 108 15.11 -7.83 10.70
CA ALA A 108 14.15 -7.12 11.54
C ALA A 108 14.22 -5.57 11.40
N ARG A 109 15.41 -5.01 11.17
CA ARG A 109 15.56 -3.56 10.90
C ARG A 109 15.04 -3.19 9.52
N ALA A 110 15.27 -4.05 8.52
CA ALA A 110 14.79 -3.88 7.15
C ALA A 110 13.26 -3.86 7.13
N GLU A 111 12.61 -4.84 7.76
CA GLU A 111 11.14 -4.92 7.91
C GLU A 111 10.57 -3.64 8.53
N VAL A 112 11.13 -3.20 9.66
CA VAL A 112 10.69 -1.97 10.34
C VAL A 112 10.89 -0.74 9.45
N ALA A 113 11.96 -0.68 8.67
CA ALA A 113 12.23 0.45 7.78
C ALA A 113 11.28 0.47 6.58
N ALA A 114 10.98 -0.69 6.00
CA ALA A 114 10.02 -0.86 4.91
C ALA A 114 8.59 -0.49 5.35
N ASP A 115 8.16 -0.99 6.51
CA ASP A 115 6.88 -0.62 7.14
C ASP A 115 6.73 0.88 7.32
N GLN A 116 7.75 1.52 7.91
CA GLN A 116 7.72 2.95 8.12
C GLN A 116 7.73 3.74 6.81
N TRP A 117 8.45 3.25 5.79
CA TRP A 117 8.44 3.86 4.47
C TRP A 117 7.04 3.80 3.85
N ALA A 118 6.42 2.62 3.86
CA ALA A 118 5.07 2.39 3.37
C ALA A 118 4.05 3.27 4.11
N ALA A 119 4.07 3.24 5.43
CA ALA A 119 3.16 4.03 6.27
C ALA A 119 3.26 5.53 5.98
N ARG A 120 4.47 6.08 5.84
CA ARG A 120 4.66 7.51 5.55
C ARG A 120 4.15 7.90 4.17
N ARG A 121 4.27 7.01 3.18
CA ARG A 121 3.81 7.23 1.80
C ARG A 121 2.31 7.08 1.66
N LEU A 122 1.73 6.07 2.30
CA LEU A 122 0.30 5.79 2.28
C LEU A 122 -0.50 6.76 3.15
N VAL A 123 0.06 7.19 4.27
CA VAL A 123 -0.63 8.02 5.27
C VAL A 123 0.17 9.30 5.57
N PRO A 124 0.06 10.33 4.71
CA PRO A 124 0.63 11.64 4.98
C PRO A 124 0.13 12.24 6.31
N ARG A 125 0.97 13.02 7.00
CA ARG A 125 0.60 13.62 8.31
C ARG A 125 -0.70 14.45 8.28
N PRO A 126 -0.97 15.29 7.25
CA PRO A 126 -2.22 16.04 7.20
C PRO A 126 -3.45 15.14 7.11
N GLU A 127 -3.35 14.03 6.37
CA GLU A 127 -4.43 13.06 6.22
C GLU A 127 -4.65 12.25 7.50
N LEU A 128 -3.57 11.82 8.16
CA LEU A 128 -3.65 11.17 9.47
C LEU A 128 -4.39 12.04 10.48
N ARG A 129 -4.00 13.32 10.61
CA ARG A 129 -4.65 14.26 11.54
C ARG A 129 -6.12 14.45 11.21
N ARG A 130 -6.47 14.53 9.93
CA ARG A 130 -7.85 14.67 9.48
C ARG A 130 -8.67 13.42 9.84
N ALA A 131 -8.15 12.23 9.56
CA ALA A 131 -8.85 10.98 9.85
C ALA A 131 -9.08 10.79 11.36
N LEU A 132 -8.07 11.04 12.20
CA LEU A 132 -8.21 10.96 13.65
C LEU A 132 -9.18 12.00 14.22
N ALA A 133 -9.34 13.16 13.58
CA ALA A 133 -10.33 14.15 13.99
C ALA A 133 -11.77 13.74 13.61
N LEU A 134 -11.94 12.98 12.52
CA LEU A 134 -13.23 12.45 12.09
C LEU A 134 -13.65 11.22 12.89
N TYR A 135 -12.67 10.41 13.31
CA TYR A 135 -12.86 9.14 13.99
C TYR A 135 -11.93 9.05 15.21
N PRO A 136 -12.18 9.85 16.28
CA PRO A 136 -11.28 9.94 17.43
C PRO A 136 -11.13 8.63 18.21
N ASP A 137 -12.20 7.84 18.30
CA ASP A 137 -12.26 6.59 19.08
C ASP A 137 -12.51 5.35 18.22
N ASP A 138 -12.40 5.48 16.90
CA ASP A 138 -12.65 4.38 15.95
C ASP A 138 -11.47 4.24 14.96
N GLU A 139 -10.46 3.48 15.40
CA GLU A 139 -9.27 3.19 14.60
C GLU A 139 -9.61 2.48 13.29
N ALA A 140 -10.62 1.60 13.30
CA ALA A 140 -11.02 0.85 12.11
C ALA A 140 -11.65 1.78 11.07
N ALA A 141 -12.51 2.70 11.49
CA ALA A 141 -13.07 3.73 10.62
C ALA A 141 -12.00 4.72 10.13
N ALA A 142 -11.07 5.14 11.00
CA ALA A 142 -9.95 5.98 10.60
C ALA A 142 -9.08 5.30 9.52
N ALA A 143 -8.75 4.02 9.70
CA ALA A 143 -8.00 3.24 8.71
C ALA A 143 -8.78 3.09 7.40
N ALA A 144 -10.11 2.93 7.48
CA ALA A 144 -10.97 2.88 6.30
C ALA A 144 -11.02 4.19 5.52
N GLU A 145 -11.13 5.33 6.19
CA GLU A 145 -11.07 6.66 5.56
C GLU A 145 -9.73 6.88 4.83
N LEU A 146 -8.64 6.40 5.42
CA LEU A 146 -7.28 6.50 4.88
C LEU A 146 -6.95 5.45 3.81
N ASP A 147 -7.88 4.55 3.52
CA ASP A 147 -7.67 3.44 2.60
C ASP A 147 -6.44 2.55 2.93
N VAL A 148 -6.28 2.23 4.22
CA VAL A 148 -5.21 1.35 4.73
C VAL A 148 -5.75 0.33 5.73
N THR A 149 -4.98 -0.72 6.00
CA THR A 149 -5.28 -1.66 7.09
C THR A 149 -5.07 -1.00 8.45
N ALA A 150 -5.75 -1.50 9.49
CA ALA A 150 -5.54 -1.04 10.87
C ALA A 150 -4.08 -1.22 11.31
N GLU A 151 -3.45 -2.32 10.91
CA GLU A 151 -2.02 -2.59 11.13
C GLU A 151 -1.13 -1.47 10.56
N MET A 152 -1.34 -1.08 9.30
CA MET A 152 -0.58 0.00 8.66
C MET A 152 -0.83 1.36 9.34
N LEU A 153 -2.05 1.62 9.81
CA LEU A 153 -2.35 2.81 10.62
C LEU A 153 -1.55 2.81 11.95
N ARG A 154 -1.48 1.68 12.65
CA ARG A 154 -0.68 1.57 13.90
C ARG A 154 0.81 1.78 13.67
N VAL A 155 1.36 1.25 12.57
CA VAL A 155 2.74 1.55 12.14
C VAL A 155 2.92 3.06 11.98
N ARG A 156 1.97 3.73 11.31
CA ARG A 156 2.03 5.18 11.11
C ARG A 156 2.03 5.96 12.41
N LEU A 157 1.13 5.61 13.33
CA LEU A 157 1.01 6.25 14.65
C LEU A 157 2.30 6.10 15.45
N THR A 158 2.87 4.89 15.45
CA THR A 158 4.14 4.60 16.12
C THR A 158 5.31 5.41 15.52
N ASP A 159 5.40 5.55 14.18
CA ASP A 159 6.41 6.41 13.52
C ASP A 159 6.28 7.89 13.95
N VAL A 160 5.05 8.41 14.10
CA VAL A 160 4.83 9.79 14.58
C VAL A 160 5.37 9.96 15.99
N VAL A 161 4.97 9.09 16.93
CA VAL A 161 5.37 9.19 18.34
C VAL A 161 6.89 9.08 18.49
N ARG A 162 7.51 8.10 17.83
CA ARG A 162 8.98 7.91 17.86
C ARG A 162 9.73 9.13 17.34
N ARG A 163 9.22 9.80 16.30
CA ARG A 163 9.85 11.01 15.74
C ARG A 163 9.61 12.24 16.61
N GLN A 164 8.45 12.38 17.22
CA GLN A 164 8.19 13.47 18.18
C GLN A 164 9.10 13.39 19.41
N GLY A 165 9.37 12.18 19.92
CA GLY A 165 10.32 11.98 21.01
C GLY A 165 11.80 12.17 20.63
N ARG A 166 12.13 12.17 19.33
CA ARG A 166 13.51 12.38 18.82
C ARG A 166 13.80 13.82 18.39
N LEU A 167 12.78 14.66 18.21
CA LEU A 167 12.99 16.08 17.95
C LEU A 167 13.44 16.75 19.26
N PRO A 168 14.46 17.62 19.24
CA PRO A 168 14.80 18.40 20.43
C PRO A 168 13.56 19.19 20.85
N ARG A 169 13.18 19.08 22.12
CA ARG A 169 12.16 19.95 22.70
C ARG A 169 12.71 21.35 22.67
N SER A 170 12.27 22.16 21.71
CA SER A 170 12.55 23.59 21.71
C SER A 170 12.07 24.18 23.04
N SER A 171 13.03 24.68 23.81
CA SER A 171 12.83 25.48 25.03
C SER A 171 12.45 26.90 24.64
#